data_AF-A0A3B9SUV7-F1
#
_entry.id   AF-A0A3B9SUV7-F1
#
_cell.length_a   1.000
_cell.length_b   1.000
_cell.length_c   1.000
_cell.angle_alpha   90.00
_cell.angle_beta   90.00
_cell.angle_gamma   90.00
#
_symmetry.space_group_name_H-M   'P 1'
#
loop_
_entity.id
_entity.type
_entity.pdbx_description
1 polymer ?
#
loop_
_entity_poly.entity_id
_entity_poly.type
_entity_poly.pdbx_seq_one_letter_code
_entity_poly.pdbx_strand_id
1 'polypeptide(L)' 'MIFLLSLVFLGIICLEVPPLVKNKKWRELIAFAVFLWLGMVLAVPLVLGFDFPSPTKAIETIFKPLANWLIPS' A
#
# COMPACT_ATOMS: atom_id res chain seq x y z
N MET A 1 -0.40 14.44 -9.60
CA MET A 1 0.22 13.11 -9.31
C MET A 1 -0.81 11.99 -9.27
N ILE A 2 -1.99 12.18 -8.65
CA ILE A 2 -3.03 11.13 -8.57
C ILE A 2 -3.49 10.60 -9.95
N PHE A 3 -3.63 11.48 -10.96
CA PHE A 3 -4.05 11.09 -12.31
C PHE A 3 -3.06 10.13 -12.98
N LEU A 4 -1.76 10.41 -12.86
CA LEU A 4 -0.69 9.53 -13.34
C LEU A 4 -0.73 8.17 -12.63
N LEU A 5 -0.93 8.18 -11.32
CA LEU A 5 -1.03 6.96 -10.52
C LEU A 5 -2.22 6.10 -10.99
N SER A 6 -3.39 6.70 -11.18
CA SER A 6 -4.58 6.01 -11.71
C SER A 6 -4.34 5.43 -13.10
N LEU A 7 -3.62 6.15 -13.97
CA LEU A 7 -3.33 5.71 -15.33
C LEU A 7 -2.39 4.48 -15.34
N VAL A 8 -1.42 4.43 -14.41
CA VAL A 8 -0.56 3.25 -14.22
C VAL A 8 -1.39 2.04 -13.80
N PHE A 9 -2.23 2.16 -12.75
CA PHE A 9 -3.07 1.04 -12.30
C PHE A 9 -4.05 0.57 -13.39
N LEU A 10 -4.65 1.49 -14.14
CA LEU A 10 -5.50 1.16 -15.29
C LEU A 10 -4.74 0.42 -16.39
N GLY A 11 -3.51 0.84 -16.71
CA GLY A 11 -2.65 0.16 -17.67
C GLY A 11 -2.35 -1.28 -17.24
N ILE A 12 -1.98 -1.49 -15.97
CA ILE A 12 -1.72 -2.82 -15.40
C ILE A 12 -2.98 -3.70 -15.51
N ILE A 13 -4.14 -3.19 -15.08
CA ILE A 13 -5.42 -3.91 -15.18
C ILE A 13 -5.72 -4.30 -16.63
N CYS A 14 -5.54 -3.38 -17.57
CA CYS A 14 -5.86 -3.60 -18.98
C CYS A 14 -4.93 -4.64 -19.64
N LEU A 15 -3.70 -4.79 -19.16
CA LEU A 15 -2.77 -5.80 -19.67
C LEU A 15 -2.96 -7.17 -19.02
N GLU A 16 -3.20 -7.23 -17.70
CA GLU A 16 -3.24 -8.50 -16.96
C GLU A 16 -4.65 -9.11 -16.85
N VAL A 17 -5.70 -8.31 -16.64
CA VAL A 17 -7.06 -8.85 -16.43
C VAL A 17 -7.62 -9.59 -17.67
N PRO A 18 -7.56 -9.07 -18.91
CA PRO A 18 -8.12 -9.78 -20.06
C PRO A 18 -7.55 -11.19 -20.28
N PRO A 19 -6.22 -11.43 -20.27
CA PRO A 19 -5.69 -12.79 -20.43
C PRO A 19 -6.02 -13.70 -19.24
N LEU A 20 -6.09 -13.16 -18.01
CA LEU A 20 -6.48 -13.91 -16.81
C LEU A 20 -7.94 -14.39 -16.87
N VAL A 21 -8.86 -13.52 -17.30
CA VAL A 21 -10.28 -13.85 -17.49
C VAL A 21 -10.47 -14.81 -18.66
N LYS A 22 -9.82 -14.56 -19.80
CA LYS A 22 -9.92 -15.41 -21.01
C LYS A 22 -9.50 -16.85 -20.73
N ASN A 23 -8.46 -17.04 -19.92
CA ASN A 23 -7.95 -18.36 -19.55
C ASN A 23 -8.65 -18.96 -18.32
N LYS A 24 -9.74 -18.36 -17.82
CA LYS A 24 -10.48 -18.77 -16.61
C LYS A 24 -9.60 -18.96 -15.37
N LYS A 25 -8.52 -18.18 -15.26
CA LYS A 25 -7.54 -18.29 -14.19
C LYS A 25 -7.94 -17.47 -12.96
N TRP A 26 -9.08 -17.81 -12.38
CA TRP A 26 -9.67 -17.06 -11.25
C TRP A 26 -8.77 -16.98 -10.02
N ARG A 27 -8.00 -18.04 -9.74
CA ARG A 27 -7.06 -18.05 -8.60
C ARG A 27 -5.91 -17.06 -8.81
N GLU A 28 -5.38 -16.96 -10.03
CA GLU A 28 -4.35 -15.97 -10.37
C GLU A 28 -4.94 -14.55 -10.39
N LEU A 29 -6.18 -14.39 -10.85
CA LEU A 29 -6.88 -13.11 -10.86
C LEU A 29 -7.10 -12.57 -9.45
N ILE A 30 -7.44 -13.44 -8.50
CA ILE A 30 -7.57 -13.06 -7.08
C ILE A 30 -6.21 -12.65 -6.52
N ALA A 31 -5.15 -13.42 -6.77
CA ALA A 31 -3.80 -13.06 -6.31
C ALA A 31 -3.37 -11.70 -6.87
N PHE A 32 -3.54 -11.49 -8.18
CA PHE A 32 -3.30 -10.20 -8.83
C PHE A 32 -4.11 -9.07 -8.19
N ALA A 33 -5.42 -9.26 -7.99
CA ALA A 33 -6.28 -8.25 -7.37
C ALA A 33 -5.85 -7.89 -5.95
N VAL A 34 -5.43 -8.87 -5.14
CA VAL A 34 -4.88 -8.64 -3.80
C VAL A 34 -3.60 -7.81 -3.86
N PHE A 35 -2.65 -8.18 -4.72
CA PHE A 35 -1.41 -7.41 -4.89
C PHE A 35 -1.67 -5.99 -5.40
N LEU A 36 -2.56 -5.84 -6.37
CA LEU A 36 -2.94 -4.54 -6.93
C LEU A 36 -3.58 -3.65 -5.86
N TRP A 37 -4.49 -4.22 -5.06
CA TRP A 37 -5.13 -3.52 -3.96
C TRP A 37 -4.12 -3.11 -2.88
N LEU A 38 -3.18 -3.98 -2.50
CA LEU A 38 -2.10 -3.62 -1.58
C LEU A 38 -1.26 -2.46 -2.12
N GLY A 39 -0.87 -2.51 -3.40
CA GLY A 39 -0.15 -1.41 -4.04
C GLY A 39 -0.95 -0.10 -4.01
N MET A 40 -2.25 -0.17 -4.25
CA MET A 40 -3.13 1.01 -4.23
C MET A 40 -3.29 1.59 -2.82
N VAL A 41 -3.48 0.75 -1.81
CA VAL A 41 -3.58 1.16 -0.40
C VAL A 41 -2.28 1.79 0.11
N LEU A 42 -1.13 1.38 -0.40
CA LEU A 42 0.16 1.99 -0.07
C LEU A 42 0.38 3.30 -0.85
N ALA A 43 0.09 3.32 -2.14
CA ALA A 43 0.40 4.45 -3.01
C ALA A 43 -0.57 5.62 -2.86
N VAL A 44 -1.86 5.38 -2.65
CA VAL A 44 -2.88 6.45 -2.58
C VAL A 44 -2.65 7.37 -1.37
N PRO A 45 -2.48 6.90 -0.13
CA PRO A 45 -2.21 7.76 1.02
C PRO A 45 -0.89 8.54 0.86
N LEU A 46 0.12 7.90 0.28
CA LEU A 46 1.41 8.53 0.01
C LEU A 46 1.28 9.73 -0.94
N VAL A 47 0.48 9.61 -2.01
CA VAL A 47 0.25 10.71 -2.97
C VAL A 47 -0.73 11.75 -2.43
N LEU A 48 -1.66 11.37 -1.55
CA LEU A 48 -2.56 12.30 -0.87
C LEU A 48 -1.85 13.15 0.21
N GLY A 49 -0.56 12.90 0.47
CA GLY A 49 0.16 13.58 1.53
C GLY A 49 -0.36 13.20 2.91
N PHE A 50 -0.96 12.01 3.03
CA PHE A 50 -1.27 11.46 4.34
C PHE A 50 0.06 11.29 5.07
N ASP A 51 0.26 12.08 6.13
CA ASP A 51 1.40 11.95 7.01
C ASP A 51 1.31 10.58 7.69
N PHE A 52 1.81 9.55 7.03
CA PHE A 52 2.21 8.35 7.72
C PHE A 52 3.13 8.83 8.83
N PRO A 53 2.83 8.55 10.12
CA PRO A 53 3.72 8.93 11.19
C PRO A 53 5.08 8.40 10.78
N SER A 54 6.04 9.32 10.59
CA SER A 54 7.37 8.93 10.08
C SER A 54 7.80 7.69 10.85
N PRO A 55 8.41 6.67 10.23
CA PRO A 55 8.76 5.43 10.91
C PRO A 55 9.46 5.71 12.24
N THR A 56 10.30 6.74 12.27
CA THR A 56 10.92 7.32 13.45
C THR A 56 9.92 7.75 14.53
N LYS A 57 8.92 8.58 14.22
CA LYS A 57 7.84 8.97 15.16
C LYS A 57 6.96 7.80 15.59
N ALA A 58 6.68 6.84 14.71
CA ALA A 58 5.91 5.65 15.06
C ALA A 58 6.68 4.78 16.07
N ILE A 59 7.97 4.54 15.79
CA ILE A 59 8.90 3.87 16.71
C ILE A 59 9.00 4.68 18.01
N GLU A 60 9.18 6.00 17.94
CA GLU A 60 9.26 6.86 19.12
C GLU A 60 8.00 6.75 19.99
N THR A 61 6.81 6.68 19.40
CA THR A 61 5.53 6.55 20.13
C THR A 61 5.42 5.19 20.83
N ILE A 62 5.89 4.11 20.18
CA ILE A 62 5.88 2.75 20.75
C ILE A 62 6.93 2.62 21.86
N PHE A 63 8.11 3.19 21.66
CA PHE A 63 9.26 3.04 22.56
C PHE A 63 9.34 4.11 23.65
N LYS A 64 8.65 5.26 23.52
CA LYS A 64 8.54 6.29 24.58
C LYS A 64 8.12 5.76 25.94
N PRO A 65 7.03 4.97 26.07
CA PRO A 65 6.61 4.45 27.37
C PRO A 65 7.65 3.51 27.99
N LEU A 66 8.34 2.73 27.17
CA LEU A 66 9.45 1.87 27.58
C LEU A 66 10.67 2.69 28.04
N ALA A 67 11.03 3.74 27.28
CA ALA A 67 12.14 4.63 27.62
C ALA A 67 11.89 5.38 28.92
N ASN A 68 10.68 5.91 29.13
CA ASN A 68 10.28 6.60 30.38
C ASN A 68 10.26 5.64 31.59
N TRP A 69 10.03 4.34 31.37
CA TRP A 69 10.08 3.34 32.43
C TRP A 69 11.52 2.94 32.80
N LEU A 70 12.41 2.83 31.81
CA LEU A 70 13.82 2.47 32.01
C LEU A 70 14.68 3.63 32.53
N ILE A 71 14.43 4.83 32.03
CA ILE A 71 15.12 6.06 32.41
C ILE A 71 14.04 7.07 32.79
N PRO A 72 13.54 7.03 34.03
CA PRO A 72 12.67 8.08 34.54
C PRO A 72 13.50 9.36 34.64
N SER A 73 13.32 10.27 33.68
CA SER A 73 13.90 11.62 33.68
C SER A 73 13.00 12.62 34.39
#